data_AF-A0A918UWR3-F1
#
_entry.id   AF-A0A918UWR3-F1
#
_cell.length_a   1.000
_cell.length_b   1.000
_cell.length_c   1.000
_cell.angle_alpha   90.00
_cell.angle_beta   90.00
_cell.angle_gamma   90.00
#
_symmetry.space_group_name_H-M   'P 1'
#
loop_
_entity.id
_entity.type
_entity.pdbx_description
1 polymer ?
#
loop_
_entity_poly.entity_id
_entity_poly.type
_entity_poly.pdbx_seq_one_letter_code
_entity_poly.pdbx_strand_id
1 'polypeptide(L)'
;MSELQLVTKAAQKAEAAIGGSGGVAGTLKHTYAKNLLSRYQSMYGGNLSLGSNYFNGPAGRGFLDAVNHSTKMIYDFKFGNAFMSNSQFLKYSNSFPGYGIQIIKP
;
A
#
# COMPACT_ATOMS: atom_id res chain seq x y z
N MET A 1 0.88 -3.39 -18.47
CA MET A 1 1.56 -2.94 -17.23
C MET A 1 1.16 -3.90 -16.13
N SER A 2 2.08 -4.42 -15.33
CA SER A 2 1.73 -5.30 -14.21
C SER A 2 1.16 -4.50 -13.03
N GLU A 3 0.43 -5.16 -12.13
CA GLU A 3 -0.08 -4.54 -10.89
C GLU A 3 1.05 -3.95 -10.05
N LEU A 4 2.16 -4.68 -9.87
CA LEU A 4 3.36 -4.18 -9.19
C LEU A 4 3.89 -2.90 -9.86
N GLN A 5 4.03 -2.88 -11.19
CA GLN A 5 4.49 -1.70 -11.91
C GLN A 5 3.54 -0.51 -11.73
N LEU A 6 2.23 -0.75 -11.70
CA LEU A 6 1.22 0.27 -11.49
C LEU A 6 1.33 0.87 -10.07
N VAL A 7 1.40 0.02 -9.05
CA VAL A 7 1.52 0.42 -7.65
C VAL A 7 2.83 1.16 -7.39
N THR A 8 3.95 0.68 -7.92
CA THR A 8 5.26 1.37 -7.85
C THR A 8 5.20 2.74 -8.53
N LYS A 9 4.62 2.85 -9.73
CA LYS A 9 4.49 4.14 -10.42
C LYS A 9 3.60 5.14 -9.67
N ALA A 10 2.54 4.67 -9.02
CA ALA A 10 1.69 5.52 -8.19
C ALA A 10 2.46 6.05 -6.97
N ALA A 11 3.26 5.21 -6.33
CA ALA A 11 4.13 5.62 -5.22
C ALA A 11 5.18 6.65 -5.66
N GLN A 12 5.85 6.43 -6.81
CA GLN A 12 6.84 7.36 -7.36
C GLN A 12 6.24 8.72 -7.68
N LYS A 13 5.04 8.75 -8.27
CA LYS A 13 4.31 10.00 -8.51
C LYS A 13 3.93 10.70 -7.22
N ALA A 14 3.52 9.97 -6.18
CA ALA A 14 3.22 10.55 -4.87
C ALA A 14 4.47 11.17 -4.22
N GLU A 15 5.59 10.45 -4.25
CA GLU A 15 6.88 10.93 -3.72
C GLU A 15 7.30 12.24 -4.40
N ALA A 16 7.24 12.28 -5.73
CA ALA A 16 7.61 13.46 -6.52
C ALA A 16 6.63 14.64 -6.35
N ALA A 17 5.32 14.38 -6.29
CA ALA A 17 4.31 15.42 -6.22
C ALA A 17 4.20 16.09 -4.84
N ILE A 18 4.35 15.30 -3.77
CA ILE A 18 4.23 15.79 -2.39
C ILE A 18 5.59 16.21 -1.83
N GLY A 19 6.65 15.45 -2.13
CA GLY A 19 7.97 15.68 -1.54
C GLY A 19 7.96 15.63 -0.01
N GLY A 20 8.96 16.26 0.62
CA GLY A 20 9.03 16.40 2.07
C GLY A 20 9.25 15.07 2.83
N SER A 21 9.40 15.18 4.14
CA SER A 21 9.67 14.08 5.07
C SER A 21 8.83 14.19 6.34
N GLY A 22 8.73 13.08 7.08
CA GLY A 22 7.94 13.01 8.31
C GLY A 22 6.50 12.53 8.11
N GLY A 23 5.77 12.38 9.21
CA GLY A 23 4.46 11.70 9.23
C GLY A 23 3.37 12.39 8.39
N VAL A 24 3.37 13.72 8.36
CA VAL A 24 2.38 14.50 7.57
C VAL A 24 2.63 14.29 6.07
N ALA A 25 3.86 14.49 5.60
CA ALA A 25 4.23 14.26 4.21
C ALA A 25 3.96 12.81 3.80
N GLY A 26 4.28 11.85 4.67
CA GLY A 26 3.94 10.44 4.48
C GLY A 26 2.44 10.26 4.24
N THR A 27 1.60 10.74 5.15
CA THR A 27 0.13 10.60 5.06
C THR A 27 -0.44 11.18 3.76
N LEU A 28 0.07 12.34 3.33
CA LEU A 28 -0.30 12.95 2.05
C LEU A 28 0.13 12.09 0.86
N LYS A 29 1.32 11.49 0.89
CA LYS A 29 1.80 10.56 -0.15
C LYS A 29 0.96 9.29 -0.24
N HIS A 30 0.61 8.68 0.90
CA HIS A 30 -0.31 7.52 0.91
C HIS A 30 -1.65 7.89 0.29
N THR A 31 -2.22 9.04 0.66
CA THR A 31 -3.50 9.52 0.12
C THR A 31 -3.40 9.75 -1.39
N TYR A 32 -2.35 10.42 -1.85
CA TYR A 32 -2.13 10.69 -3.27
C TYR A 32 -1.97 9.41 -4.09
N ALA A 33 -1.16 8.45 -3.61
CA ALA A 33 -0.96 7.17 -4.30
C ALA A 33 -2.27 6.38 -4.43
N LYS A 34 -3.06 6.30 -3.35
CA LYS A 34 -4.37 5.61 -3.37
C LYS A 34 -5.37 6.29 -4.31
N ASN A 35 -5.39 7.62 -4.38
CA ASN A 35 -6.23 8.35 -5.33
C ASN A 35 -5.83 8.09 -6.79
N LEU A 36 -4.52 8.05 -7.08
CA LEU A 36 -4.04 7.69 -8.42
C LEU A 36 -4.44 6.27 -8.81
N LEU A 37 -4.26 5.31 -7.91
CA LEU A 37 -4.65 3.92 -8.15
C LEU A 37 -6.16 3.80 -8.34
N SER A 38 -6.95 4.47 -7.50
CA SER A 38 -8.42 4.48 -7.62
C SER A 38 -8.87 5.02 -8.98
N ARG A 39 -8.27 6.13 -9.44
CA ARG A 39 -8.56 6.70 -10.76
C ARG A 39 -8.14 5.77 -11.89
N TYR A 40 -7.00 5.10 -11.76
CA TYR A 40 -6.56 4.14 -12.77
C TYR A 40 -7.56 2.98 -12.88
N GLN A 41 -7.98 2.42 -11.74
CA GLN A 41 -8.95 1.32 -11.72
C GLN A 41 -10.33 1.74 -12.26
N SER A 42 -10.77 2.97 -12.05
CA SER A 42 -12.02 3.45 -12.64
C SER A 42 -11.97 3.59 -14.16
N MET A 43 -10.78 3.77 -14.74
CA MET A 43 -10.60 3.94 -16.19
C MET A 43 -10.31 2.62 -16.91
N TYR A 44 -9.54 1.73 -16.29
CA TYR A 44 -8.98 0.54 -16.95
C TYR A 44 -9.32 -0.77 -16.23
N GLY A 45 -10.08 -0.70 -15.14
CA GLY A 45 -10.34 -1.84 -14.26
C GLY A 45 -9.16 -2.13 -13.31
N GLY A 46 -9.42 -2.99 -12.33
CA GLY A 46 -8.44 -3.47 -11.36
C GLY A 46 -9.11 -4.03 -10.10
N ASN A 47 -8.35 -4.79 -9.31
CA ASN A 47 -8.84 -5.53 -8.14
C ASN A 47 -8.17 -5.10 -6.81
N LEU A 48 -7.48 -3.96 -6.80
CA LEU A 48 -6.91 -3.38 -5.59
C LEU A 48 -8.00 -2.75 -4.73
N SER A 49 -8.08 -3.19 -3.48
CA SER A 49 -8.77 -2.48 -2.42
C SER A 49 -7.86 -1.38 -1.86
N LEU A 50 -8.33 -0.12 -1.94
CA LEU A 50 -7.55 1.10 -1.64
C LEU A 50 -8.18 1.97 -0.54
N GLY A 51 -9.25 1.47 0.10
CA GLY A 51 -10.07 2.23 1.05
C GLY A 51 -9.42 2.36 2.43
N SER A 52 -10.23 2.21 3.47
CA SER A 52 -9.68 2.08 4.83
C SER A 52 -8.80 0.83 4.92
N ASN A 53 -9.23 -0.29 4.30
CA ASN A 53 -8.59 -1.59 4.44
C ASN A 53 -8.29 -1.93 5.92
N TYR A 54 -9.22 -1.53 6.79
CA TYR A 54 -9.14 -1.87 8.20
C TYR A 54 -9.26 -3.37 8.38
N PHE A 55 -8.43 -3.93 9.24
CA PHE A 55 -8.56 -5.31 9.68
C PHE A 55 -8.40 -5.43 11.18
N ASN A 56 -9.03 -6.46 11.73
CA ASN A 56 -8.88 -6.90 13.11
C ASN A 56 -8.64 -8.42 13.10
N GLY A 57 -7.37 -8.81 13.04
CA GLY A 57 -6.94 -10.19 12.89
C GLY A 57 -6.38 -10.76 14.20
N PRO A 58 -5.99 -12.06 14.18
CA PRO A 58 -5.44 -12.75 15.35
C PRO A 58 -4.17 -12.10 15.92
N ALA A 59 -3.37 -11.43 15.08
CA ALA A 59 -2.17 -10.70 15.49
C ALA A 59 -2.41 -9.20 15.74
N GLY A 60 -3.68 -8.81 15.89
CA GLY A 60 -4.11 -7.45 16.19
C GLY A 60 -4.74 -6.72 15.00
N ARG A 61 -4.85 -5.40 15.12
CA ARG A 61 -5.55 -4.53 14.17
C ARG A 61 -4.63 -3.59 13.40
N GLY A 62 -5.11 -3.10 12.27
CA GLY A 62 -4.39 -2.15 11.44
C GLY A 62 -5.12 -1.80 10.15
N PHE A 63 -4.40 -1.13 9.27
CA PHE A 63 -4.84 -0.76 7.94
C PHE A 63 -3.80 -1.24 6.93
N LEU A 64 -4.25 -1.71 5.77
CA LEU A 64 -3.39 -2.01 4.62
C LEU A 64 -3.41 -0.84 3.62
N ASP A 65 -2.29 -0.56 2.97
CA ASP A 65 -2.27 0.54 1.99
C ASP A 65 -3.01 0.19 0.71
N ALA A 66 -2.68 -0.96 0.12
CA ALA A 66 -3.37 -1.54 -1.02
C ALA A 66 -3.32 -3.07 -0.94
N VAL A 67 -4.38 -3.75 -1.33
CA VAL A 67 -4.42 -5.21 -1.33
C VAL A 67 -5.23 -5.73 -2.50
N ASN A 68 -4.72 -6.76 -3.18
CA ASN A 68 -5.49 -7.54 -4.13
C ASN A 68 -5.79 -8.91 -3.52
N HIS A 69 -7.05 -9.14 -3.16
CA HIS A 69 -7.49 -10.38 -2.53
C HIS A 69 -7.53 -11.57 -3.50
N SER A 70 -7.65 -11.33 -4.81
CA SER A 70 -7.67 -12.40 -5.82
C SER A 70 -6.29 -13.04 -5.99
N THR A 71 -5.25 -12.21 -6.00
CA THR A 71 -3.84 -12.67 -6.07
C THR A 71 -3.23 -12.88 -4.69
N LYS A 72 -3.97 -12.54 -3.62
CA LYS A 72 -3.50 -12.54 -2.23
C LYS A 72 -2.22 -11.72 -2.05
N MET A 73 -2.16 -10.53 -2.64
CA MET A 73 -1.00 -9.64 -2.54
C MET A 73 -1.33 -8.37 -1.75
N ILE A 74 -0.57 -8.12 -0.70
CA ILE A 74 -0.57 -6.87 0.06
C ILE A 74 0.57 -6.00 -0.49
N TYR A 75 0.27 -4.75 -0.82
CA TYR A 75 1.25 -3.74 -1.16
C TYR A 75 1.28 -2.69 -0.05
N ASP A 76 2.45 -2.51 0.57
CA ASP A 76 2.65 -1.56 1.67
C ASP A 76 3.65 -0.47 1.23
N PHE A 77 3.21 0.78 1.24
CA PHE A 77 4.04 1.91 0.83
C PHE A 77 4.99 2.31 1.95
N LYS A 78 6.26 2.52 1.58
CA LYS A 78 7.28 3.06 2.47
C LYS A 78 7.97 4.24 1.79
N PHE A 79 7.50 5.45 2.09
CA PHE A 79 8.02 6.70 1.55
C PHE A 79 9.23 7.21 2.32
N GLY A 80 10.17 7.87 1.62
CA GLY A 80 11.42 8.38 2.18
C GLY A 80 12.21 7.30 2.93
N ASN A 81 12.66 7.61 4.15
CA ASN A 81 13.45 6.68 4.98
C ASN A 81 12.58 5.64 5.73
N ALA A 82 11.28 5.56 5.46
CA ALA A 82 10.42 4.59 6.11
C ALA A 82 10.83 3.15 5.74
N PHE A 83 10.65 2.24 6.69
CA PHE A 83 10.87 0.81 6.49
C PHE A 83 9.79 0.02 7.20
N MET A 84 9.52 -1.19 6.71
CA MET A 84 8.63 -2.12 7.39
C MET A 84 9.40 -2.79 8.53
N SER A 85 8.91 -2.67 9.75
CA SER A 85 9.48 -3.39 10.89
C SER A 85 9.08 -4.87 10.85
N ASN A 86 9.89 -5.74 11.48
CA ASN A 86 9.55 -7.15 11.60
C ASN A 86 8.18 -7.38 12.29
N SER A 87 7.85 -6.53 13.27
CA SER A 87 6.53 -6.57 13.93
C SER A 87 5.38 -6.26 12.96
N GLN A 88 5.53 -5.27 12.08
CA GLN A 88 4.52 -4.97 11.06
C GLN A 88 4.39 -6.13 10.06
N PHE A 89 5.51 -6.67 9.59
CA PHE A 89 5.54 -7.81 8.67
C PHE A 89 4.85 -9.04 9.26
N LEU A 90 5.20 -9.41 10.50
CA LEU A 90 4.57 -10.54 11.21
C LEU A 90 3.09 -10.29 11.46
N LYS A 91 2.69 -9.06 11.82
CA LYS A 91 1.28 -8.72 11.99
C LYS A 91 0.47 -8.96 10.72
N TYR A 92 0.99 -8.54 9.56
CA TYR A 92 0.33 -8.78 8.28
C TYR A 92 0.33 -10.26 7.92
N SER A 93 1.47 -10.94 8.05
CA SER A 93 1.61 -12.37 7.73
C SER A 93 0.65 -13.24 8.56
N ASN A 94 0.54 -12.96 9.86
CA ASN A 94 -0.32 -13.72 10.77
C ASN A 94 -1.80 -13.34 10.65
N SER A 95 -2.12 -12.10 10.24
CA SER A 95 -3.51 -11.68 10.00
C SER A 95 -4.04 -12.14 8.65
N PHE A 96 -3.15 -12.36 7.67
CA PHE A 96 -3.48 -12.74 6.29
C PHE A 96 -2.65 -13.95 5.84
N PRO A 97 -2.84 -15.13 6.45
CA PRO A 97 -2.08 -16.32 6.09
C PRO A 97 -2.26 -16.67 4.60
N GLY A 98 -1.13 -16.93 3.94
CA GLY A 98 -1.09 -17.22 2.50
C GLY A 98 -1.14 -16.00 1.58
N TYR A 99 -1.09 -14.78 2.13
CA TYR A 99 -0.87 -13.56 1.34
C TYR A 99 0.62 -13.27 1.19
N GLY A 100 1.04 -12.83 0.01
CA GLY A 100 2.33 -12.21 -0.20
C GLY A 100 2.31 -10.75 0.26
N ILE A 101 3.46 -10.26 0.72
CA ILE A 101 3.64 -8.86 1.13
C ILE A 101 4.74 -8.26 0.25
N GLN A 102 4.38 -7.24 -0.52
CA GLN A 102 5.29 -6.47 -1.34
C GLN A 102 5.48 -5.08 -0.73
N ILE A 103 6.70 -4.80 -0.28
CA ILE A 103 7.08 -3.47 0.15
C ILE A 103 7.33 -2.63 -1.11
N ILE A 104 6.67 -1.47 -1.18
CA ILE A 104 6.81 -0.53 -2.28
C ILE A 104 7.60 0.67 -1.79
N LYS A 105 8.85 0.76 -2.26
CA LYS A 105 9.72 1.92 -2.08
C LYS A 105 9.81 2.67 -3.41
N PRO A 106 9.39 3.94 -3.46
CA PRO A 106 9.52 4.78 -4.64
C PRO A 106 10.97 5.08 -5.01
#